data_AF-A0A832QZF2-F1
#
_entry.id   AF-A0A832QZF2-F1
#
_cell.length_a   1.000
_cell.length_b   1.000
_cell.length_c   1.000
_cell.angle_alpha   90.00
_cell.angle_beta   90.00
_cell.angle_gamma   90.00
#
_symmetry.space_group_name_H-M   'P 1'
#
loop_
_entity.id
_entity.type
_entity.pdbx_description
1 polymer ?
#
loop_
_entity_poly.entity_id
_entity_poly.type
_entity_poly.pdbx_seq_one_letter_code
_entity_poly.pdbx_strand_id
1 'polypeptide(L)'
;MTRNLSLALVAMLFLSGCITSKELHKRTSALEHLLSENHEAMYICTPVELARATAYVDFSLNESALGRPMAAKQFVDKAAAASKEAFVGSRDSWCMKDRDGDGIPDD
;
A
#
# COMPACT_ATOMS: atom_id res chain seq x y z
N MET A 1 -14.69 48.05 3.38
CA MET A 1 -14.06 46.92 4.12
C MET A 1 -14.39 45.54 3.53
N THR A 2 -14.72 45.42 2.24
CA THR A 2 -15.12 44.14 1.60
C THR A 2 -14.05 43.52 0.69
N ARG A 3 -13.03 44.28 0.25
CA ARG A 3 -11.96 43.79 -0.64
C ARG A 3 -10.96 42.83 0.03
N ASN A 4 -10.77 42.94 1.34
CA ASN A 4 -9.77 42.13 2.06
C ASN A 4 -10.30 40.73 2.44
N LEU A 5 -11.62 40.54 2.47
CA LEU A 5 -12.23 39.24 2.79
C LEU A 5 -12.07 38.24 1.63
N SER A 6 -12.05 38.72 0.39
CA SER A 6 -11.95 37.88 -0.81
C SER A 6 -10.55 37.27 -1.00
N LEU A 7 -9.49 37.96 -0.55
CA LEU A 7 -8.12 37.46 -0.68
C LEU A 7 -7.81 36.30 0.28
N ALA A 8 -8.38 36.35 1.50
CA ALA A 8 -8.22 35.30 2.50
C ALA A 8 -8.91 33.99 2.10
N LEU A 9 -10.04 34.07 1.41
CA LEU A 9 -10.78 32.89 0.94
C LEU A 9 -10.06 32.16 -0.21
N VAL A 10 -9.38 32.91 -1.09
CA VAL A 10 -8.60 32.34 -2.20
C VAL A 10 -7.33 31.64 -1.70
N ALA A 11 -6.69 32.17 -0.65
CA ALA A 11 -5.50 31.55 -0.06
C ALA A 11 -5.77 30.19 0.59
N MET A 12 -6.98 29.93 1.09
CA MET A 12 -7.34 28.63 1.68
C MET A 12 -7.58 27.52 0.64
N LEU A 13 -7.90 27.86 -0.62
CA LEU A 13 -8.16 26.86 -1.67
C LEU A 13 -6.87 26.19 -2.19
N PHE A 14 -5.70 26.83 -1.99
CA PHE A 14 -4.39 26.27 -2.36
C PHE A 14 -3.78 25.32 -1.32
N LEU A 15 -4.46 25.09 -0.19
CA LEU A 15 -4.09 24.05 0.79
C LEU A 15 -4.66 22.66 0.43
N SER A 16 -5.27 22.51 -0.74
CA SER A 16 -5.59 21.21 -1.30
C SER A 16 -4.29 20.44 -1.53
N GLY A 17 -4.00 19.51 -0.60
CA GLY A 17 -2.71 18.85 -0.47
C GLY A 17 -2.23 18.23 -1.78
N CYS A 18 -1.24 18.86 -2.40
CA CYS A 18 -0.45 18.27 -3.46
C CYS A 18 0.28 17.05 -2.88
N ILE A 19 -0.31 15.86 -3.02
CA ILE A 19 0.40 14.60 -2.79
C ILE A 19 1.55 14.58 -3.80
N THR A 20 2.75 14.85 -3.31
CA THR A 20 3.96 14.93 -4.12
C THR A 20 4.42 13.51 -4.43
N SER A 21 4.90 13.27 -5.66
CA SER A 21 5.38 11.93 -6.08
C SER A 21 6.41 11.32 -5.13
N LYS A 22 7.17 12.15 -4.40
CA LYS A 22 8.12 11.71 -3.36
C LYS A 22 7.45 10.98 -2.20
N GLU A 23 6.27 11.43 -1.76
CA GLU A 23 5.50 10.79 -0.70
C GLU A 23 4.89 9.46 -1.19
N LEU A 24 4.39 9.43 -2.43
CA LEU A 24 3.94 8.19 -3.08
C LEU A 24 5.06 7.15 -3.17
N HIS A 25 6.26 7.58 -3.59
CA HIS A 25 7.42 6.70 -3.68
C HIS A 25 7.86 6.17 -2.31
N LYS A 26 7.86 7.01 -1.27
CA LYS A 26 8.16 6.59 0.09
C LYS A 26 7.18 5.50 0.58
N ARG A 27 5.88 5.68 0.31
CA ARG A 27 4.85 4.72 0.72
C ARG A 27 4.95 3.40 -0.02
N THR A 28 5.14 3.45 -1.34
CA THR A 28 5.34 2.24 -2.17
C THR A 28 6.58 1.47 -1.74
N SER A 29 7.71 2.15 -1.53
CA SER A 29 8.95 1.51 -1.05
C SER A 29 8.78 0.84 0.32
N ALA A 30 8.04 1.45 1.25
CA ALA A 30 7.75 0.82 2.53
C ALA A 30 6.89 -0.45 2.39
N LEU A 31 5.93 -0.46 1.44
CA LEU A 31 5.12 -1.64 1.15
C LEU A 31 5.96 -2.73 0.47
N GLU A 32 6.78 -2.39 -0.51
CA GLU A 32 7.71 -3.34 -1.16
C GLU A 32 8.62 -4.02 -0.14
N HIS A 33 9.16 -3.24 0.79
CA HIS A 33 10.01 -3.77 1.85
C HIS A 33 9.24 -4.78 2.71
N LEU A 34 8.05 -4.42 3.20
CA LEU A 34 7.19 -5.31 4.00
C LEU A 34 6.84 -6.61 3.25
N LEU A 35 6.47 -6.50 1.97
CA LEU A 35 6.14 -7.66 1.13
C LEU A 35 7.37 -8.54 0.90
N SER A 36 8.56 -7.96 0.71
CA SER A 36 9.79 -8.71 0.50
C SER A 36 10.25 -9.44 1.76
N GLU A 37 10.18 -8.79 2.93
CA GLU A 37 10.64 -9.35 4.21
C GLU A 37 9.77 -10.53 4.66
N ASN A 38 8.49 -10.54 4.27
CA ASN A 38 7.52 -11.55 4.67
C ASN A 38 7.07 -12.43 3.49
N HIS A 39 7.80 -12.36 2.37
CA HIS A 39 7.37 -12.98 1.11
C HIS A 39 7.06 -14.45 1.27
N GLU A 40 7.95 -15.23 1.90
CA GLU A 40 7.78 -16.68 2.05
C GLU A 40 6.50 -17.02 2.81
N ALA A 41 6.29 -16.43 3.99
CA ALA A 41 5.09 -16.66 4.79
C ALA A 41 3.81 -16.25 4.03
N MET A 42 3.82 -15.09 3.38
CA MET A 42 2.68 -14.62 2.59
C MET A 42 2.44 -15.47 1.34
N TYR A 43 3.49 -15.99 0.72
CA TYR A 43 3.38 -16.83 -0.47
C TYR A 43 2.75 -18.18 -0.15
N ILE A 44 3.09 -18.75 1.01
CA ILE A 44 2.52 -20.02 1.48
C ILE A 44 1.07 -19.80 1.95
N CYS A 45 0.83 -18.79 2.78
CA CYS A 45 -0.43 -18.64 3.50
C CYS A 45 -1.48 -17.76 2.80
N THR A 46 -1.04 -16.71 2.12
CA THR A 46 -1.91 -15.66 1.55
C THR A 46 -1.49 -15.29 0.13
N PRO A 47 -1.31 -16.27 -0.79
CA PRO A 47 -0.74 -16.00 -2.12
C PRO A 47 -1.58 -15.04 -2.95
N VAL A 48 -2.90 -15.05 -2.79
CA VAL A 48 -3.82 -14.19 -3.54
C VAL A 48 -3.68 -12.74 -3.09
N GLU A 49 -3.63 -12.51 -1.79
CA GLU A 49 -3.48 -11.18 -1.19
C GLU A 49 -2.09 -10.62 -1.46
N LEU A 50 -1.04 -11.45 -1.37
CA LEU A 50 0.32 -11.10 -1.77
C LEU A 50 0.36 -10.66 -3.24
N ALA A 51 -0.19 -11.46 -4.16
CA ALA A 51 -0.21 -11.12 -5.58
C ALA A 51 -0.99 -9.82 -5.86
N ARG A 52 -2.12 -9.60 -5.16
CA ARG A 52 -2.88 -8.34 -5.25
C ARG A 52 -2.06 -7.16 -4.74
N ALA A 53 -1.39 -7.31 -3.61
CA ALA A 53 -0.58 -6.25 -3.02
C ALA A 53 0.55 -5.83 -3.97
N THR A 54 1.30 -6.80 -4.51
CA THR A 54 2.36 -6.56 -5.49
C THR A 54 1.82 -5.87 -6.75
N ALA A 55 0.73 -6.39 -7.32
CA ALA A 55 0.13 -5.79 -8.51
C ALA A 55 -0.33 -4.33 -8.27
N TYR A 56 -0.87 -4.02 -7.10
CA TYR A 56 -1.26 -2.64 -6.76
C TYR A 56 -0.06 -1.71 -6.55
N VAL A 57 1.06 -2.20 -6.03
CA VAL A 57 2.31 -1.43 -5.99
C VAL A 57 2.74 -1.09 -7.42
N ASP A 58 2.78 -2.08 -8.32
CA ASP A 58 3.16 -1.88 -9.72
C ASP A 58 2.25 -0.88 -10.42
N PHE A 59 0.93 -1.00 -10.23
CA PHE A 59 -0.02 -0.04 -10.78
C PHE A 59 0.16 1.36 -10.22
N SER A 60 0.46 1.50 -8.92
CA SER A 60 0.77 2.80 -8.33
C SER A 60 1.99 3.45 -9.00
N LEU A 61 3.07 2.69 -9.16
CA LEU A 61 4.30 3.19 -9.79
C LEU A 61 4.06 3.58 -11.25
N ASN A 62 3.32 2.76 -12.00
CA ASN A 62 2.96 3.05 -13.38
C ASN A 62 2.10 4.32 -13.52
N GLU A 63 1.03 4.46 -12.73
CA GLU A 63 0.18 5.66 -12.77
C GLU A 63 0.95 6.92 -12.31
N SER A 64 1.88 6.78 -11.36
CA SER A 64 2.77 7.87 -10.96
C SER A 64 3.70 8.28 -12.11
N ALA A 65 4.27 7.32 -12.84
CA ALA A 65 5.13 7.59 -14.01
C ALA A 65 4.36 8.29 -15.14
N LEU A 66 3.06 8.03 -15.27
CA LEU A 66 2.16 8.71 -16.21
C LEU A 66 1.68 10.10 -15.74
N GLY A 67 2.14 10.58 -14.57
CA GLY A 67 1.71 11.87 -14.01
C GLY A 67 0.26 11.88 -13.51
N ARG A 68 -0.27 10.73 -13.08
CA ARG A 68 -1.66 10.57 -12.59
C ARG A 68 -1.67 10.32 -11.07
N PRO A 69 -1.39 11.35 -10.25
CA PRO A 69 -1.16 11.18 -8.81
C PRO A 69 -2.39 10.69 -8.05
N MET A 70 -3.59 11.03 -8.49
CA MET A 70 -4.83 10.56 -7.84
C MET A 70 -5.06 9.06 -8.06
N ALA A 71 -4.81 8.56 -9.28
CA ALA A 71 -4.90 7.15 -9.58
C ALA A 71 -3.79 6.36 -8.86
N ALA A 72 -2.55 6.88 -8.88
CA ALA A 72 -1.44 6.29 -8.13
C ALA A 72 -1.77 6.16 -6.64
N LYS A 73 -2.34 7.22 -6.03
CA LYS A 73 -2.77 7.19 -4.62
C LYS A 73 -3.81 6.11 -4.34
N GLN A 74 -4.82 5.96 -5.21
CA GLN A 74 -5.83 4.92 -5.06
C GLN A 74 -5.20 3.52 -5.06
N PHE A 75 -4.22 3.29 -5.93
CA PHE A 75 -3.48 2.03 -5.96
C PHE A 75 -2.59 1.82 -4.73
N VAL A 76 -1.95 2.87 -4.19
CA VAL A 76 -1.24 2.77 -2.89
C VAL A 76 -2.19 2.37 -1.76
N ASP A 77 -3.38 2.96 -1.69
CA ASP A 77 -4.35 2.64 -0.64
C ASP A 77 -4.82 1.18 -0.76
N LYS A 78 -5.06 0.70 -1.99
CA LYS A 78 -5.38 -0.72 -2.27
C LYS A 78 -4.22 -1.66 -1.94
N ALA A 79 -2.99 -1.27 -2.29
CA ALA A 79 -1.78 -2.01 -1.97
C ALA A 79 -1.60 -2.15 -0.46
N ALA A 80 -1.84 -1.08 0.30
CA ALA A 80 -1.75 -1.10 1.76
C ALA A 80 -2.82 -2.01 2.40
N ALA A 81 -4.05 -1.99 1.89
CA ALA A 81 -5.11 -2.89 2.35
C ALA A 81 -4.76 -4.36 2.09
N ALA A 82 -4.37 -4.69 0.85
CA ALA A 82 -3.99 -6.05 0.47
C ALA A 82 -2.73 -6.53 1.21
N SER A 83 -1.73 -5.65 1.41
CA SER A 83 -0.52 -5.97 2.17
C SER A 83 -0.84 -6.29 3.63
N LYS A 84 -1.79 -5.56 4.24
CA LYS A 84 -2.26 -5.83 5.60
C LYS A 84 -2.99 -7.17 5.67
N GLU A 85 -3.86 -7.46 4.73
CA GLU A 85 -4.58 -8.75 4.64
C GLU A 85 -3.58 -9.90 4.48
N ALA A 86 -2.62 -9.77 3.56
CA ALA A 86 -1.57 -10.76 3.35
C ALA A 86 -0.75 -10.99 4.62
N PHE A 87 -0.31 -9.92 5.30
CA PHE A 87 0.52 -10.00 6.50
C PHE A 87 -0.23 -10.60 7.71
N VAL A 88 -1.49 -10.22 7.91
CA VAL A 88 -2.28 -10.76 9.02
C VAL A 88 -2.60 -12.23 8.75
N GLY A 89 -3.10 -12.55 7.56
CA GLY A 89 -3.45 -13.92 7.21
C GLY A 89 -2.24 -14.86 7.17
N SER A 90 -1.05 -14.35 6.82
CA SER A 90 0.19 -15.14 6.90
C SER A 90 0.64 -15.46 8.32
N ARG A 91 -0.03 -14.92 9.34
CA ARG A 91 0.24 -15.18 10.76
C ARG A 91 -0.95 -15.80 11.47
N ASP A 92 -2.01 -16.14 10.74
CA ASP A 92 -3.14 -16.83 11.31
C ASP A 92 -2.75 -18.25 11.74
N SER A 93 -3.39 -18.71 12.81
CA SER A 93 -3.12 -20.00 13.45
C SER A 93 -3.36 -21.21 12.54
N TRP A 94 -4.15 -21.06 11.48
CA TRP A 94 -4.36 -22.12 10.51
C TRP A 94 -3.14 -22.33 9.61
N CYS A 95 -2.36 -21.28 9.33
CA CYS A 95 -1.18 -21.38 8.48
C CYS A 95 0.11 -21.61 9.28
N MET A 96 0.19 -21.07 10.50
CA MET A 96 1.33 -21.31 11.40
C MET A 96 1.39 -22.74 11.95
N LYS A 97 0.43 -23.60 11.59
CA LYS A 97 0.35 -24.97 12.08
C LYS A 97 1.40 -25.89 11.48
N ASP A 98 1.96 -25.60 10.30
CA ASP A 98 2.97 -26.42 9.61
C ASP A 98 3.85 -25.42 8.83
N ARG A 99 4.82 -24.83 9.55
CA ARG A 99 5.56 -23.65 9.08
C ARG A 99 6.65 -24.03 8.09
N ASP A 100 7.17 -25.25 8.15
CA ASP A 100 8.17 -25.76 7.21
C ASP A 100 7.57 -26.60 6.07
N GLY A 101 6.27 -26.90 6.11
CA GLY A 101 5.52 -27.53 5.03
C GLY A 101 5.84 -29.02 4.88
N ASP A 102 6.33 -29.66 5.94
CA ASP A 102 6.65 -31.08 5.96
C ASP A 102 5.42 -31.98 6.23
N GLY A 103 4.26 -31.36 6.49
CA GLY A 103 3.00 -32.05 6.79
C GLY A 103 2.85 -32.44 8.26
N ILE A 104 3.79 -32.06 9.12
CA ILE A 104 3.77 -32.27 10.57
C ILE A 104 3.47 -30.92 11.23
N PRO A 105 2.55 -30.87 12.20
CA PRO A 105 2.30 -29.63 12.88
C PRO A 105 3.51 -29.14 13.68
N ASP A 106 3.91 -27.88 13.48
CA ASP A 106 4.90 -27.19 14.31
C ASP A 106 4.24 -26.77 15.63
N ASP A 107 4.52 -27.53 16.69
CA ASP A 107 4.03 -27.31 18.07
C ASP A 107 4.65 -26.06 18.76
#